data_AF-A0A847D1E9-F1
#
_entry.id   AF-A0A847D1E9-F1
#
_cell.length_a   1.000
_cell.length_b   1.000
_cell.length_c   1.000
_cell.angle_alpha   90.00
_cell.angle_beta   90.00
_cell.angle_gamma   90.00
#
_symmetry.space_group_name_H-M   'P 1'
#
loop_
_entity.id
_entity.type
_entity.pdbx_description
1 polymer ?
#
loop_
_entity_poly.entity_id
_entity_poly.type
_entity_poly.pdbx_seq_one_letter_code
_entity_poly.pdbx_strand_id
1 'polypeptide(L)'
;MLNTLVKILSSIILSTQFFLVEGITSPQQVLIPNQESILFVQDDQIVQYDLDRRKYEKIGKRKQNELAGIGENGELLLCEFEHFTIYSEDEFSSIFKIKNSKGDIEKEFKFFETIRPVYMNEEYVIAVTAVDFLEQHTYRIERENGNKKEIFVPRKQIFRPNIPKDILIRNIYEYERKVYVIEDLFGNVYIYKALDAMNIIKPILMRIFNPVPRRNPTNDAQPDLRL
;
A
#
# COMPACT_ATOMS: atom_id res chain seq x y z
N MET A 1 -10.91 -30.20 -3.56
CA MET A 1 -11.80 -29.70 -4.63
C MET A 1 -12.20 -28.24 -4.46
N LEU A 2 -12.71 -27.81 -3.29
CA LEU A 2 -13.12 -26.42 -3.05
C LEU A 2 -11.99 -25.39 -3.28
N ASN A 3 -10.81 -25.62 -2.70
CA ASN A 3 -9.65 -24.72 -2.87
C ASN A 3 -9.20 -24.62 -4.34
N THR A 4 -9.33 -25.70 -5.10
CA THR A 4 -9.00 -25.73 -6.54
C THR A 4 -9.99 -24.88 -7.34
N LEU A 5 -11.28 -25.00 -7.02
CA LEU A 5 -12.37 -24.28 -7.68
C LEU A 5 -12.30 -22.77 -7.35
N VAL A 6 -11.99 -22.42 -6.11
CA VAL A 6 -11.73 -21.03 -5.68
C VAL A 6 -10.54 -20.43 -6.43
N LYS A 7 -9.43 -21.18 -6.56
CA LYS A 7 -8.25 -20.74 -7.34
C LYS A 7 -8.61 -20.46 -8.80
N ILE A 8 -9.37 -21.35 -9.44
CA ILE A 8 -9.81 -21.18 -10.84
C ILE A 8 -10.73 -19.96 -10.98
N LEU A 9 -11.71 -19.77 -10.09
CA LEU A 9 -12.60 -18.61 -10.15
C LEU A 9 -11.86 -17.30 -9.90
N SER A 10 -10.82 -17.30 -9.08
CA SER A 10 -9.97 -16.12 -8.82
C SER A 10 -9.02 -15.78 -9.98
N SER A 11 -8.83 -16.66 -10.96
CA SER A 11 -7.95 -16.40 -12.11
C SER A 11 -8.70 -15.92 -13.35
N ILE A 12 -10.04 -16.05 -13.38
CA ILE A 12 -10.87 -15.61 -14.50
C ILE A 12 -11.25 -14.14 -14.31
N ILE A 13 -10.63 -13.24 -15.08
CA ILE A 13 -11.00 -11.82 -15.13
C ILE A 13 -12.29 -11.68 -15.94
N LEU A 14 -13.36 -11.19 -15.32
CA LEU A 14 -14.66 -10.99 -15.94
C LEU A 14 -14.89 -9.55 -16.40
N SER A 15 -14.32 -8.58 -15.70
CA SER A 15 -14.44 -7.17 -16.05
C SER A 15 -13.24 -6.38 -15.56
N THR A 16 -13.12 -5.15 -16.09
CA THR A 16 -12.06 -4.23 -15.70
C THR A 16 -12.71 -2.89 -15.37
N GLN A 17 -12.15 -2.19 -14.39
CA GLN A 17 -12.55 -0.84 -14.03
C GLN A 17 -11.35 0.07 -14.21
N PHE A 18 -11.58 1.22 -14.83
CA PHE A 18 -10.59 2.27 -14.98
C PHE A 18 -11.23 3.59 -14.56
N PHE A 19 -10.70 4.27 -13.55
CA PHE A 19 -11.29 5.51 -13.04
C PHE A 19 -10.23 6.43 -12.42
N LEU A 20 -10.54 7.73 -12.43
CA LEU A 20 -9.76 8.77 -11.77
C LEU A 20 -9.98 8.74 -10.25
N VAL A 21 -8.92 8.95 -9.49
CA VAL A 21 -8.97 9.16 -8.04
C VAL A 21 -9.01 10.65 -7.78
N GLU A 22 -10.21 11.17 -7.49
CA GLU A 22 -10.38 12.58 -7.18
C GLU A 22 -9.71 12.95 -5.85
N GLY A 23 -9.03 14.10 -5.83
CA GLY A 23 -8.38 14.65 -4.63
C GLY A 23 -6.99 14.09 -4.32
N ILE A 24 -6.50 13.09 -5.06
CA ILE A 24 -5.12 12.61 -4.95
C ILE A 24 -4.33 13.05 -6.18
N THR A 25 -3.30 13.86 -5.97
CA THR A 25 -2.37 14.34 -7.01
C THR A 25 -0.93 14.17 -6.56
N SER A 26 -0.07 13.68 -7.46
CA SER A 26 1.37 13.48 -7.25
C SER A 26 1.73 12.88 -5.87
N PRO A 27 1.22 11.68 -5.55
CA PRO A 27 1.54 11.03 -4.28
C PRO A 27 3.05 10.78 -4.17
N GLN A 28 3.61 11.04 -2.98
CA GLN A 28 5.03 10.80 -2.71
C GLN A 28 5.33 9.31 -2.59
N GLN A 29 4.35 8.52 -2.11
CA GLN A 29 4.42 7.07 -2.04
C GLN A 29 3.04 6.47 -2.29
N VAL A 30 3.03 5.28 -2.91
CA VAL A 30 1.84 4.47 -3.15
C VAL A 30 2.13 3.07 -2.62
N LEU A 31 1.28 2.59 -1.71
CA LEU A 31 1.38 1.24 -1.16
C LEU A 31 0.06 0.52 -1.45
N ILE A 32 0.12 -0.71 -1.94
CA ILE A 32 -1.07 -1.50 -2.27
C ILE A 32 -1.09 -2.72 -1.34
N PRO A 33 -1.72 -2.63 -0.14
CA PRO A 33 -1.72 -3.72 0.83
C PRO A 33 -2.49 -4.94 0.35
N ASN A 34 -3.53 -4.74 -0.48
CA ASN A 34 -4.41 -5.79 -0.96
C ASN A 34 -5.22 -5.30 -2.18
N GLN A 35 -6.14 -6.14 -2.68
CA GLN A 35 -6.99 -5.83 -3.84
C GLN A 35 -8.20 -4.93 -3.50
N GLU A 36 -8.38 -4.56 -2.24
CA GLU A 36 -9.53 -3.79 -1.74
C GLU A 36 -9.16 -2.34 -1.37
N SER A 37 -7.88 -2.06 -1.12
CA SER A 37 -7.43 -0.74 -0.65
C SER A 37 -6.05 -0.34 -1.18
N ILE A 38 -5.81 0.97 -1.25
CA ILE A 38 -4.53 1.59 -1.60
C ILE A 38 -4.20 2.65 -0.55
N LEU A 39 -2.94 2.73 -0.12
CA LEU A 39 -2.47 3.82 0.72
C LEU A 39 -1.73 4.83 -0.14
N PHE A 40 -2.12 6.09 -0.01
CA PHE A 40 -1.44 7.23 -0.59
C PHE A 40 -0.78 8.04 0.49
N VAL A 41 0.47 8.42 0.22
CA VAL A 41 1.22 9.35 1.05
C VAL A 41 1.27 10.69 0.34
N GLN A 42 0.65 11.70 0.95
CA GLN A 42 0.62 13.07 0.47
C GLN A 42 1.04 14.02 1.59
N ASP A 43 2.20 14.63 1.40
CA ASP A 43 2.88 15.46 2.38
C ASP A 43 3.05 14.75 3.73
N ASP A 44 2.45 15.29 4.78
CA ASP A 44 2.46 14.71 6.13
C ASP A 44 1.37 13.66 6.33
N GLN A 45 0.48 13.45 5.38
CA GLN A 45 -0.71 12.60 5.54
C GLN A 45 -0.55 11.24 4.87
N ILE A 46 -1.10 10.23 5.53
CA ILE A 46 -1.26 8.89 4.99
C ILE A 46 -2.76 8.62 4.95
N VAL A 47 -3.27 8.44 3.74
CA VAL A 47 -4.70 8.20 3.48
C VAL A 47 -4.90 6.82 2.86
N GLN A 48 -5.88 6.09 3.37
CA GLN A 48 -6.32 4.82 2.82
C GLN A 48 -7.51 5.05 1.90
N TYR A 49 -7.38 4.64 0.64
CA TYR A 49 -8.43 4.70 -0.35
C TYR A 49 -9.08 3.31 -0.50
N ASP A 50 -10.37 3.23 -0.20
CA ASP A 50 -11.21 2.05 -0.42
C ASP A 50 -11.62 1.98 -1.89
N LEU A 51 -11.24 0.90 -2.57
CA LEU A 51 -11.46 0.71 -4.01
C LEU A 51 -12.93 0.52 -4.37
N ASP A 52 -13.73 -0.05 -3.47
CA ASP A 52 -15.13 -0.38 -3.73
C ASP A 52 -16.04 0.80 -3.38
N ARG A 53 -15.79 1.45 -2.23
CA ARG A 53 -16.54 2.63 -1.77
C ARG A 53 -16.10 3.91 -2.46
N ARG A 54 -14.89 3.93 -3.04
CA ARG A 54 -14.26 5.10 -3.67
C ARG A 54 -14.18 6.29 -2.73
N LYS A 55 -13.73 6.02 -1.51
CA LYS A 55 -13.58 7.02 -0.45
C LYS A 55 -12.22 6.84 0.19
N TYR A 56 -11.64 7.96 0.61
CA TYR A 56 -10.45 7.94 1.44
C TYR A 56 -10.79 8.18 2.90
N GLU A 57 -10.00 7.58 3.76
CA GLU A 57 -9.94 7.88 5.19
C GLU A 57 -8.49 8.18 5.58
N LYS A 58 -8.32 9.10 6.52
CA LYS A 58 -6.99 9.38 7.07
C LYS A 58 -6.65 8.31 8.08
N ILE A 59 -5.55 7.59 7.83
CA ILE A 59 -5.11 6.51 8.72
C ILE A 59 -3.86 6.88 9.53
N GLY A 60 -3.15 7.94 9.13
CA GLY A 60 -1.95 8.33 9.83
C GLY A 60 -1.33 9.63 9.36
N LYS A 61 -0.19 9.92 9.96
CA LYS A 61 0.71 10.99 9.56
C LYS A 61 2.14 10.46 9.55
N ARG A 62 3.00 11.13 8.79
CA ARG A 62 4.44 10.92 8.79
C ARG A 62 5.18 12.24 8.79
N LYS A 63 6.44 12.21 9.22
CA LYS A 63 7.39 13.30 9.01
C LYS A 63 7.97 13.25 7.60
N GLN A 64 8.66 14.32 7.22
CA GLN A 64 9.31 14.43 5.91
C GLN A 64 10.31 13.28 5.65
N ASN A 65 11.13 12.94 6.66
CA ASN A 65 12.12 11.86 6.61
C ASN A 65 11.58 10.55 7.21
N GLU A 66 10.31 10.26 6.96
CA GLU A 66 9.71 8.97 7.30
C GLU A 66 9.17 8.29 6.04
N LEU A 67 9.53 7.01 5.87
CA LEU A 67 8.94 6.12 4.86
C LEU A 67 7.76 5.36 5.47
N ALA A 68 6.63 5.29 4.77
CA ALA A 68 5.53 4.42 5.15
C ALA A 68 5.75 2.99 4.60
N GLY A 69 5.40 1.99 5.41
CA GLY A 69 5.37 0.58 5.02
C GLY A 69 4.12 -0.11 5.56
N ILE A 70 3.95 -1.38 5.19
CA ILE A 70 2.80 -2.20 5.60
C ILE A 70 3.32 -3.43 6.34
N GLY A 71 2.79 -3.68 7.54
CA GLY A 71 3.06 -4.89 8.30
C GLY A 71 2.16 -6.07 7.91
N GLU A 72 2.33 -7.20 8.61
CA GLU A 72 1.76 -8.50 8.22
C GLU A 72 0.22 -8.49 8.17
N ASN A 73 -0.42 -7.73 9.06
CA ASN A 73 -1.87 -7.64 9.17
C ASN A 73 -2.44 -6.39 8.48
N GLY A 74 -1.64 -5.74 7.61
CA GLY A 74 -2.02 -4.49 6.97
C GLY A 74 -1.84 -3.27 7.86
N GLU A 75 -1.20 -3.40 9.03
CA GLU A 75 -0.91 -2.27 9.90
C GLU A 75 0.11 -1.32 9.28
N LEU A 76 -0.04 -0.03 9.57
CA LEU A 76 0.91 0.98 9.14
C LEU A 76 2.21 0.87 9.95
N LEU A 77 3.33 0.82 9.24
CA LEU A 77 4.67 0.92 9.77
C LEU A 77 5.32 2.22 9.28
N LEU A 78 6.17 2.82 10.10
CA LEU A 78 6.95 4.00 9.72
C LEU A 78 8.44 3.73 9.92
N CYS A 79 9.26 4.16 8.96
CA CYS A 79 10.72 4.12 9.07
C CYS A 79 11.24 5.56 9.02
N GLU A 80 11.59 6.11 10.19
CA GLU A 80 12.28 7.39 10.28
C GLU A 80 13.74 7.17 9.93
N PHE A 81 14.30 8.04 9.08
CA PHE A 81 15.70 7.96 8.69
C PHE A 81 16.41 9.29 8.85
N GLU A 82 17.65 9.22 9.30
CA GLU A 82 18.52 10.37 9.51
C GLU A 82 19.89 10.09 8.87
N HIS A 83 20.50 11.14 8.29
CA HIS A 83 21.84 11.08 7.70
C HIS A 83 22.82 11.94 8.48
N PHE A 84 24.04 11.45 8.62
CA PHE A 84 25.14 12.10 9.33
C PHE A 84 26.37 12.17 8.43
N THR A 85 27.10 13.28 8.53
CA THR A 85 28.44 13.39 7.96
C THR A 85 29.40 12.61 8.84
N ILE A 86 30.22 11.77 8.22
CA ILE A 86 31.22 10.94 8.90
C ILE A 86 32.64 11.38 8.53
N TYR A 87 33.58 11.15 9.44
CA TYR A 87 35.00 11.47 9.30
C TYR A 87 35.90 10.24 9.37
N SER A 88 35.36 9.07 9.72
CA SER A 88 36.08 7.80 9.76
C SER A 88 35.17 6.60 9.44
N GLU A 89 35.77 5.44 9.20
CA GLU A 89 35.06 4.19 8.91
C GLU A 89 34.36 3.56 10.14
N ASP A 90 34.72 4.00 11.34
CA ASP A 90 34.13 3.51 12.60
C ASP A 90 32.81 4.21 12.96
N GLU A 91 32.41 5.23 12.19
CA GLU A 91 31.19 6.02 12.40
C GLU A 91 30.00 5.47 11.57
N PHE A 92 28.80 6.00 11.81
CA PHE A 92 27.61 5.66 11.02
C PHE A 92 27.12 6.90 10.26
N SER A 93 26.77 6.73 8.98
CA SER A 93 26.19 7.80 8.17
C SER A 93 24.66 7.75 8.10
N SER A 94 24.03 6.62 8.42
CA SER A 94 22.56 6.50 8.42
C SER A 94 22.03 5.83 9.68
N ILE A 95 20.93 6.35 10.22
CA ILE A 95 20.12 5.68 11.26
C ILE A 95 18.72 5.46 10.72
N PHE A 96 18.20 4.23 10.83
CA PHE A 96 16.80 3.90 10.58
C PHE A 96 16.11 3.53 11.90
N LYS A 97 15.00 4.21 12.22
CA LYS A 97 14.14 3.92 13.37
C LYS A 97 12.80 3.40 12.87
N ILE A 98 12.56 2.11 13.09
CA ILE A 98 11.30 1.46 12.73
C ILE A 98 10.30 1.70 13.84
N LYS A 99 9.14 2.22 13.48
CA LYS A 99 8.05 2.57 14.39
C LYS A 99 6.78 1.85 14.01
N ASN A 100 6.00 1.51 15.02
CA ASN A 100 4.65 0.99 14.84
C ASN A 100 3.65 2.12 14.54
N SER A 101 2.38 1.76 14.38
CA SER A 101 1.28 2.70 14.11
C SER A 101 1.02 3.73 15.22
N LYS A 102 1.52 3.49 16.44
CA LYS A 102 1.44 4.43 17.57
C LYS A 102 2.63 5.39 17.60
N GLY A 103 3.64 5.17 16.76
CA GLY A 103 4.87 5.95 16.73
C GLY A 103 5.94 5.47 17.72
N ASP A 104 5.71 4.37 18.43
CA ASP A 104 6.72 3.79 19.32
C ASP A 104 7.84 3.15 18.49
N ILE A 105 9.09 3.40 18.87
CA ILE A 105 10.25 2.80 18.21
C ILE A 105 10.33 1.33 18.61
N GLU A 106 10.18 0.45 17.63
CA GLU A 106 10.37 -0.99 17.80
C GLU A 106 11.84 -1.37 17.66
N LYS A 107 12.54 -0.75 16.70
CA LYS A 107 13.94 -1.06 16.36
C LYS A 107 14.69 0.15 15.85
N GLU A 108 15.98 0.16 16.11
CA GLU A 108 16.93 1.14 15.57
C GLU A 108 18.10 0.40 14.90
N PHE A 109 18.43 0.80 13.69
CA PHE A 109 19.56 0.27 12.91
C PHE A 109 20.49 1.40 12.52
N LYS A 110 21.78 1.15 12.58
CA LYS A 110 22.83 2.11 12.20
C LYS A 110 23.66 1.52 11.07
N PHE A 111 23.91 2.32 10.06
CA PHE A 111 24.64 1.92 8.87
C PHE A 111 25.80 2.89 8.62
N PHE A 112 26.93 2.32 8.23
CA PHE A 112 28.09 3.08 7.79
C PHE A 112 27.77 3.93 6.55
N GLU A 113 27.06 3.35 5.59
CA GLU A 113 26.76 3.98 4.30
C GLU A 113 25.60 4.99 4.40
N THR A 114 25.66 6.05 3.60
CA THR A 114 24.57 7.01 3.44
C THR A 114 23.46 6.42 2.56
N ILE A 115 22.59 5.62 3.16
CA ILE A 115 21.47 4.94 2.49
C ILE A 115 20.12 5.45 3.01
N ARG A 116 19.10 5.51 2.13
CA ARG A 116 17.72 5.89 2.46
C ARG A 116 16.74 4.74 2.16
N PRO A 117 15.69 4.55 2.96
CA PRO A 117 14.69 3.51 2.73
C PRO A 117 13.78 3.92 1.56
N VAL A 118 13.40 2.96 0.71
CA VAL A 118 12.50 3.16 -0.44
C VAL A 118 11.30 2.21 -0.43
N TYR A 119 11.38 1.13 0.35
CA TYR A 119 10.28 0.20 0.58
C TYR A 119 10.47 -0.47 1.94
N MET A 120 9.37 -0.80 2.60
CA MET A 120 9.38 -1.54 3.85
C MET A 120 8.12 -2.40 3.96
N ASN A 121 8.30 -3.63 4.42
CA ASN A 121 7.22 -4.50 4.86
C ASN A 121 7.53 -5.10 6.24
N GLU A 122 6.80 -6.13 6.65
CA GLU A 122 6.98 -6.84 7.90
C GLU A 122 8.36 -7.51 8.05
N GLU A 123 8.93 -8.00 6.95
CA GLU A 123 10.15 -8.79 6.95
C GLU A 123 11.42 -7.95 6.76
N TYR A 124 11.39 -6.95 5.88
CA TYR A 124 12.59 -6.24 5.43
C TYR A 124 12.34 -4.79 5.04
N VAL A 125 13.44 -4.04 4.99
CA VAL A 125 13.54 -2.70 4.40
C VAL A 125 14.40 -2.80 3.15
N ILE A 126 13.95 -2.23 2.04
CA ILE A 126 14.80 -1.98 0.88
C ILE A 126 15.30 -0.55 0.99
N ALA A 127 16.61 -0.39 0.90
CA ALA A 127 17.28 0.90 0.92
C ALA A 127 18.17 1.07 -0.30
N VAL A 128 18.35 2.31 -0.73
CA VAL A 128 19.24 2.68 -1.83
C VAL A 128 20.23 3.72 -1.36
N THR A 129 21.35 3.85 -2.07
CA THR A 129 22.27 4.97 -1.85
C THR A 129 21.50 6.29 -1.92
N ALA A 130 21.65 7.14 -0.90
CA ALA A 130 20.84 8.36 -0.77
C ALA A 130 21.31 9.50 -1.67
N VAL A 131 22.52 9.38 -2.23
CA VAL A 131 23.21 10.47 -2.93
C VAL A 131 23.51 10.09 -4.37
N ASP A 132 23.09 10.94 -5.31
CA ASP A 132 23.05 10.61 -6.75
C ASP A 132 24.44 10.51 -7.40
N PHE A 133 25.48 11.09 -6.80
CA PHE A 133 26.86 11.00 -7.30
C PHE A 133 27.61 9.74 -6.84
N LEU A 134 27.03 9.00 -5.89
CA LEU A 134 27.59 7.73 -5.44
C LEU A 134 27.13 6.60 -6.35
N GLU A 135 27.91 5.52 -6.37
CA GLU A 135 27.51 4.29 -7.05
C GLU A 135 26.18 3.79 -6.47
N GLN A 136 25.27 3.41 -7.37
CA GLN A 136 23.89 3.09 -7.02
C GLN A 136 23.81 1.65 -6.55
N HIS A 137 23.78 1.47 -5.23
CA HIS A 137 23.60 0.18 -4.59
C HIS A 137 22.19 0.07 -4.04
N THR A 138 21.66 -1.15 -4.03
CA THR A 138 20.40 -1.48 -3.37
C THR A 138 20.65 -2.52 -2.29
N TYR A 139 20.10 -2.29 -1.11
CA TYR A 139 20.29 -3.15 0.04
C TYR A 139 18.95 -3.68 0.52
N ARG A 140 18.91 -4.97 0.87
CA ARG A 140 17.86 -5.58 1.68
C ARG A 140 18.35 -5.65 3.12
N ILE A 141 17.61 -5.06 4.03
CA ILE A 141 17.88 -5.04 5.47
C ILE A 141 16.79 -5.86 6.15
N GLU A 142 17.16 -6.93 6.84
CA GLU A 142 16.23 -7.73 7.63
C GLU A 142 15.72 -6.92 8.82
N ARG A 143 14.39 -6.83 8.99
CA ARG A 143 13.81 -6.14 10.15
C ARG A 143 14.05 -6.89 11.44
N GLU A 144 14.34 -8.19 11.41
CA GLU A 144 14.56 -8.96 12.63
C GLU A 144 15.81 -8.51 13.39
N ASN A 145 16.92 -8.35 12.68
CA ASN A 145 18.26 -8.20 13.26
C ASN A 145 19.07 -7.03 12.65
N GLY A 146 18.56 -6.37 11.60
CA GLY A 146 19.27 -5.30 10.89
C GLY A 146 20.33 -5.79 9.90
N ASN A 147 20.41 -7.10 9.64
CA ASN A 147 21.36 -7.67 8.70
C ASN A 147 21.12 -7.10 7.31
N LYS A 148 22.15 -6.43 6.80
CA LYS A 148 22.14 -5.76 5.49
C LYS A 148 22.84 -6.64 4.47
N LYS A 149 22.18 -6.88 3.35
CA LYS A 149 22.75 -7.56 2.19
C LYS A 149 22.53 -6.72 0.94
N GLU A 150 23.58 -6.50 0.17
CA GLU A 150 23.45 -5.90 -1.14
C GLU A 150 22.71 -6.85 -2.09
N ILE A 151 21.76 -6.30 -2.83
CA ILE A 151 20.94 -7.03 -3.78
C ILE A 151 20.93 -6.31 -5.12
N PHE A 152 20.84 -7.09 -6.19
CA PHE A 152 20.49 -6.55 -7.50
C PHE A 152 18.97 -6.62 -7.65
N VAL A 153 18.31 -5.47 -7.81
CA VAL A 153 16.88 -5.44 -8.13
C VAL A 153 16.74 -5.45 -9.65
N PRO A 154 16.36 -6.58 -10.27
CA PRO A 154 16.09 -6.60 -11.70
C PRO A 154 14.95 -5.62 -12.00
N ARG A 155 15.04 -4.89 -13.12
CA ARG A 155 13.94 -4.04 -13.56
C ARG A 155 12.69 -4.90 -13.72
N LYS A 156 11.71 -4.73 -12.81
CA LYS A 156 10.44 -5.44 -12.87
C LYS A 156 9.80 -5.12 -14.22
N GLN A 157 9.49 -6.15 -15.01
CA GLN A 157 8.68 -5.96 -16.19
C GLN A 157 7.26 -5.64 -15.71
N ILE A 158 6.90 -4.36 -15.72
CA ILE A 158 5.56 -3.93 -15.35
C ILE A 158 4.65 -4.20 -16.53
N PHE A 159 3.64 -5.03 -16.32
CA PHE A 159 2.64 -5.30 -17.35
C PHE A 159 1.72 -4.09 -17.43
N ARG A 160 1.77 -3.37 -18.55
CA ARG A 160 0.88 -2.23 -18.73
C ARG A 160 -0.53 -2.75 -18.97
N PRO A 161 -1.52 -2.42 -18.13
CA PRO A 161 -2.91 -2.71 -18.45
C PRO A 161 -3.32 -1.90 -19.69
N ASN A 162 -4.48 -2.22 -20.26
CA ASN A 162 -5.01 -1.47 -21.39
C ASN A 162 -5.48 -0.09 -20.90
N ILE A 163 -4.60 0.91 -20.99
CA ILE A 163 -4.84 2.29 -20.56
C ILE A 163 -5.16 3.14 -21.80
N PRO A 164 -6.10 4.10 -21.70
CA PRO A 164 -6.35 5.08 -22.76
C PRO A 164 -5.06 5.74 -23.27
N LYS A 165 -4.92 5.86 -24.59
CA LYS A 165 -3.67 6.31 -25.24
C LYS A 165 -3.31 7.77 -24.96
N ASP A 166 -4.30 8.57 -24.57
CA ASP A 166 -4.19 9.97 -24.20
C ASP A 166 -3.56 10.18 -22.82
N ILE A 167 -3.46 9.14 -22.00
CA ILE A 167 -2.83 9.22 -20.68
C ILE A 167 -1.34 8.99 -20.80
N LEU A 168 -0.58 10.06 -20.59
CA LEU A 168 0.88 10.02 -20.58
C LEU A 168 1.38 9.59 -19.20
N ILE A 169 1.82 8.34 -19.09
CA ILE A 169 2.19 7.71 -17.81
C ILE A 169 3.53 8.24 -17.31
N ARG A 170 3.56 8.70 -16.06
CA ARG A 170 4.76 9.01 -15.28
C ARG A 170 5.20 7.81 -14.45
N ASN A 171 4.31 7.32 -13.59
CA ASN A 171 4.58 6.20 -12.69
C ASN A 171 3.47 5.15 -12.78
N ILE A 172 3.82 3.89 -12.55
CA ILE A 172 2.86 2.80 -12.43
C ILE A 172 3.25 1.88 -11.28
N TYR A 173 2.29 1.62 -10.40
CA TYR A 173 2.40 0.69 -9.29
C TYR A 173 1.48 -0.50 -9.57
N GLU A 174 1.94 -1.72 -9.31
CA GLU A 174 1.23 -2.95 -9.63
C GLU A 174 1.17 -3.87 -8.42
N TYR A 175 -0.04 -4.36 -8.12
CA TYR A 175 -0.29 -5.44 -7.17
C TYR A 175 -0.96 -6.62 -7.87
N GLU A 176 -0.28 -7.78 -7.82
CA GLU A 176 -0.75 -9.08 -8.35
C GLU A 176 -1.31 -9.04 -9.78
N ARG A 177 -0.88 -8.09 -10.61
CA ARG A 177 -1.44 -7.81 -11.94
C ARG A 177 -2.95 -7.56 -11.98
N LYS A 178 -3.56 -7.29 -10.82
CA LYS A 178 -5.00 -7.08 -10.67
C LYS A 178 -5.33 -5.64 -10.31
N VAL A 179 -4.48 -4.98 -9.54
CA VAL A 179 -4.64 -3.57 -9.19
C VAL A 179 -3.43 -2.81 -9.70
N TYR A 180 -3.68 -1.72 -10.42
CA TYR A 180 -2.67 -0.80 -10.86
C TYR A 180 -3.05 0.61 -10.45
N VAL A 181 -2.06 1.34 -9.96
CA VAL A 181 -2.15 2.78 -9.71
C VAL A 181 -1.26 3.46 -10.73
N ILE A 182 -1.84 4.36 -11.51
CA ILE A 182 -1.20 5.01 -12.65
C ILE A 182 -1.18 6.50 -12.36
N GLU A 183 0.01 7.07 -12.23
CA GLU A 183 0.20 8.52 -12.16
C GLU A 183 0.56 9.02 -13.56
N ASP A 184 -0.15 10.03 -14.06
CA ASP A 184 0.20 10.69 -15.32
C ASP A 184 1.27 11.79 -15.13
N LEU A 185 1.73 12.39 -16.23
CA LEU A 185 2.73 13.47 -16.20
C LEU A 185 2.22 14.76 -15.53
N PHE A 186 0.92 14.93 -15.37
CA PHE A 186 0.30 16.07 -14.68
C PHE A 186 0.03 15.78 -13.21
N GLY A 187 0.36 14.58 -12.74
CA GLY A 187 0.16 14.15 -11.36
C GLY A 187 -1.22 13.57 -11.07
N ASN A 188 -2.11 13.42 -12.06
CA ASN A 188 -3.41 12.78 -11.85
C ASN A 188 -3.22 11.29 -11.59
N VAL A 189 -4.01 10.76 -10.67
CA VAL A 189 -3.95 9.35 -10.28
C VAL A 189 -5.16 8.59 -10.79
N TYR A 190 -4.90 7.51 -11.53
CA TYR A 190 -5.92 6.59 -12.03
C TYR A 190 -5.73 5.21 -11.42
N ILE A 191 -6.85 4.50 -11.23
CA ILE A 191 -6.85 3.12 -10.79
C ILE A 191 -7.38 2.25 -11.91
N TYR A 192 -6.62 1.20 -12.22
CA TYR A 192 -7.09 0.06 -13.00
C TYR A 192 -7.28 -1.14 -12.06
N LYS A 193 -8.49 -1.70 -12.01
CA LYS A 193 -8.83 -2.90 -11.22
C LYS A 193 -9.40 -3.98 -12.14
N ALA A 194 -8.76 -5.14 -12.18
CA ALA A 194 -9.29 -6.34 -12.80
C ALA A 194 -10.18 -7.07 -11.78
N LEU A 195 -11.45 -7.26 -12.12
CA LEU A 195 -12.41 -7.99 -11.29
C LEU A 195 -12.50 -9.44 -11.78
N ASP A 196 -12.28 -10.37 -10.86
CA ASP A 196 -12.43 -11.79 -11.10
C ASP A 196 -13.80 -12.32 -10.66
N ALA A 197 -14.12 -13.55 -11.03
CA ALA A 197 -15.40 -14.17 -10.69
C ALA A 197 -15.65 -14.25 -9.18
N MET A 198 -14.60 -14.48 -8.38
CA MET A 198 -14.70 -14.51 -6.92
C MET A 198 -15.10 -13.15 -6.33
N ASN A 199 -14.49 -12.06 -6.79
CA ASN A 199 -14.78 -10.72 -6.30
C ASN A 199 -16.22 -10.27 -6.61
N ILE A 200 -16.79 -10.73 -7.72
CA ILE A 200 -18.20 -10.46 -8.08
C ILE A 200 -19.18 -11.31 -7.23
N ILE A 201 -18.83 -12.57 -6.96
CA ILE A 201 -19.71 -13.52 -6.27
C ILE A 201 -19.66 -13.36 -4.74
N LYS A 202 -18.53 -12.96 -4.15
CA LYS A 202 -18.33 -12.76 -2.69
C LYS A 202 -19.43 -11.89 -2.04
N PRO A 203 -19.80 -10.71 -2.56
CA PRO A 203 -20.89 -9.92 -1.96
C PRO A 203 -22.27 -10.59 -2.08
N ILE A 204 -22.51 -11.37 -3.13
CA ILE A 204 -23.76 -12.12 -3.32
C ILE A 204 -23.85 -13.25 -2.28
N LEU A 205 -22.79 -14.03 -2.11
CA LEU A 205 -22.70 -15.08 -1.10
C LEU A 205 -22.82 -14.50 0.32
N MET A 206 -22.11 -13.41 0.64
CA MET A 206 -22.21 -12.77 1.96
C MET A 206 -23.63 -12.30 2.29
N ARG A 207 -24.40 -11.82 1.30
CA ARG A 207 -25.81 -11.46 1.48
C ARG A 207 -26.73 -12.68 1.71
N ILE A 208 -26.40 -13.83 1.12
CA ILE A 208 -27.16 -15.07 1.27
C ILE A 208 -26.88 -15.74 2.62
N PHE A 209 -25.62 -15.75 3.05
CA PHE A 209 -25.17 -16.45 4.26
C PHE A 209 -25.15 -15.58 5.52
N ASN A 210 -25.22 -14.25 5.39
CA ASN A 210 -25.35 -13.33 6.51
C ASN A 210 -26.52 -12.35 6.26
N PRO A 211 -27.76 -12.87 6.13
CA PRO A 211 -28.92 -12.00 5.94
C PRO A 211 -29.08 -11.17 7.21
N VAL A 212 -28.77 -9.87 7.12
CA VAL A 212 -29.20 -8.91 8.14
C VAL A 212 -30.71 -9.13 8.31
N PRO A 213 -31.20 -9.46 9.53
CA PRO A 213 -32.62 -9.72 9.71
C PRO A 213 -33.38 -8.46 9.28
N ARG A 214 -34.17 -8.57 8.21
CA ARG A 214 -35.12 -7.52 7.83
C ARG A 214 -36.07 -7.38 9.01
N ARG A 215 -35.97 -6.28 9.76
CA ARG A 215 -37.05 -5.87 10.68
C ARG A 215 -38.33 -5.83 9.86
N ASN A 216 -39.29 -6.69 10.17
CA ASN A 216 -40.62 -6.67 9.58
C ASN A 216 -41.31 -5.38 10.08
N PRO A 217 -41.59 -4.37 9.23
CA PRO A 217 -42.14 -3.10 9.70
C PRO A 217 -43.60 -3.19 10.18
N THR A 218 -44.20 -4.39 10.18
CA THR A 218 -45.65 -4.58 10.30
C THR A 218 -46.15 -4.90 11.70
N ASN A 219 -45.30 -5.02 12.73
CA ASN A 219 -45.76 -5.41 14.08
C ASN A 219 -45.38 -4.45 15.24
N ASP A 220 -44.74 -3.30 15.00
CA ASP A 220 -44.34 -2.36 16.06
C ASP A 220 -45.30 -1.16 16.24
N ALA A 221 -46.58 -1.34 15.88
CA ALA A 221 -47.64 -0.42 16.26
C ALA A 221 -48.72 -1.18 17.03
N GLN A 222 -48.49 -1.38 18.34
CA GLN A 222 -49.59 -1.62 19.27
C GLN A 222 -50.12 -0.27 19.76
N PRO A 223 -51.45 -0.06 19.78
CA PRO A 223 -52.05 1.19 20.25
C PRO A 223 -51.80 1.37 21.75
N ASP A 224 -51.50 2.62 22.12
CA ASP A 224 -51.35 3.07 23.50
C ASP A 224 -52.67 2.85 24.25
N LEU A 225 -52.73 1.78 25.05
CA LEU A 225 -53.82 1.52 26.00
C LEU A 225 -53.34 1.94 27.38
N ARG A 226 -53.31 3.24 27.61
CA ARG A 226 -53.42 3.84 28.94
C ARG A 226 -54.77 4.55 29.04
N LEU A 227 -55.69 3.87 29.74
CA LEU A 227 -56.70 4.51 30.59
C LEU A 227 -56.01 5.14 31.80
#